data_AF-A1RT25-F1
#
_entry.id   AF-A1RT25-F1
#
_cell.length_a   1.000
_cell.length_b   1.000
_cell.length_c   1.000
_cell.angle_alpha   90.00
_cell.angle_beta   90.00
_cell.angle_gamma   90.00
#
_symmetry.space_group_name_H-M   'P 1'
#
loop_
_entity.id
_entity.type
_entity.pdbx_description
1 polymer ?
#
loop_
_entity_poly.entity_id
_entity_poly.type
_entity_poly.pdbx_seq_one_letter_code
_entity_poly.pdbx_strand_id
1 'polypeptide(L)'
;MRFLTRLVRTIEQLERVSQKCGDEDLRSLVADLYRQLTVVVNILEKIYSVYSELDLLIKTDLRLEPGLYIEAPQQPEKLSEYLERLKKEGYDPNKVISYLLGTDVAQIELRNGEIYIKPKV
;
A
#
# COMPACT_ATOMS: atom_id res chain seq x y z
N MET A 1 3.78 1.33 -11.61
CA MET A 1 3.43 1.96 -12.91
C MET A 1 4.55 2.00 -13.94
N ARG A 2 5.72 2.61 -13.68
CA ARG A 2 6.82 2.72 -14.68
C ARG A 2 7.23 1.40 -15.34
N PHE A 3 7.23 0.29 -14.59
CA PHE A 3 7.51 -1.05 -15.12
C PHE A 3 6.47 -1.49 -16.16
N LEU A 4 5.18 -1.45 -15.82
CA LEU A 4 4.09 -1.85 -16.72
C LEU A 4 4.06 -1.00 -17.98
N THR A 5 4.25 0.32 -17.86
CA THR A 5 4.31 1.23 -19.01
C THR A 5 5.48 0.89 -19.94
N ARG A 6 6.64 0.48 -19.40
CA ARG A 6 7.76 0.02 -20.21
C ARG A 6 7.44 -1.32 -20.88
N LEU A 7 6.81 -2.24 -20.15
CA LEU A 7 6.44 -3.56 -20.66
C LEU A 7 5.46 -3.46 -21.83
N VAL A 8 4.41 -2.62 -21.72
CA VAL A 8 3.47 -2.33 -22.83
C VAL A 8 4.23 -1.83 -24.06
N ARG A 9 5.10 -0.81 -23.88
CA ARG A 9 5.88 -0.25 -25.00
C ARG A 9 6.79 -1.29 -25.67
N THR A 10 7.40 -2.18 -24.89
CA THR A 10 8.23 -3.25 -25.43
C THR A 10 7.40 -4.24 -26.24
N ILE A 11 6.21 -4.62 -25.77
CA ILE A 11 5.30 -5.53 -26.49
C ILE A 11 4.79 -4.86 -27.78
N GLU A 12 4.42 -3.59 -27.75
CA GLU A 12 4.03 -2.81 -28.95
C GLU A 12 5.17 -2.77 -29.99
N GLN A 13 6.42 -2.62 -29.54
CA GLN A 13 7.57 -2.65 -30.45
C GLN A 13 7.76 -4.03 -31.08
N LEU A 14 7.62 -5.09 -30.29
CA LEU A 14 7.66 -6.48 -30.76
C LEU A 14 6.54 -6.77 -31.76
N GLU A 15 5.34 -6.26 -31.55
CA GLU A 15 4.21 -6.34 -32.49
C GLU A 15 4.54 -5.69 -33.83
N ARG A 16 5.12 -4.48 -33.81
CA ARG A 16 5.53 -3.80 -35.05
C ARG A 16 6.62 -4.57 -35.79
N VAL A 17 7.52 -5.22 -35.07
CA VAL A 17 8.57 -6.05 -35.67
C VAL A 17 7.97 -7.32 -36.28
N SER A 18 7.08 -8.01 -35.57
CA SER A 18 6.42 -9.22 -36.07
C SER A 18 5.54 -8.95 -37.29
N GLN A 19 4.89 -7.78 -37.33
CA GLN A 19 4.14 -7.34 -38.50
C GLN A 19 5.04 -7.14 -39.73
N LYS A 20 6.19 -6.45 -39.55
CA LYS A 20 7.16 -6.17 -40.62
C LYS A 20 7.85 -7.42 -41.15
N CYS A 21 8.18 -8.37 -40.27
CA CYS A 21 8.88 -9.59 -40.65
C CYS A 21 7.95 -10.66 -41.22
N GLY A 22 6.63 -10.52 -41.09
CA GLY A 22 5.66 -11.52 -41.54
C GLY A 22 5.72 -12.84 -40.75
N ASP A 23 6.32 -12.81 -39.55
CA ASP A 23 6.53 -13.98 -38.70
C ASP A 23 5.26 -14.26 -37.87
N GLU A 24 4.56 -15.34 -38.22
CA GLU A 24 3.31 -15.74 -37.56
C GLU A 24 3.53 -16.27 -36.15
N ASP A 25 4.64 -16.95 -35.89
CA ASP A 25 4.99 -17.47 -34.56
C ASP A 25 5.25 -16.31 -33.60
N LEU A 26 5.99 -15.29 -34.07
CA LEU A 26 6.24 -14.07 -33.29
C LEU A 26 4.95 -13.28 -33.06
N ARG A 27 4.03 -13.21 -34.05
CA ARG A 27 2.72 -12.58 -33.86
C ARG A 27 1.88 -13.29 -32.81
N SER A 28 1.86 -14.62 -32.84
CA SER A 28 1.16 -15.43 -31.85
C SER A 28 1.71 -15.20 -30.44
N LEU A 29 3.04 -15.23 -30.30
CA LEU A 29 3.71 -14.95 -29.03
C LEU A 29 3.39 -13.55 -28.48
N VAL A 30 3.37 -12.53 -29.34
CA VAL A 30 3.02 -11.15 -28.94
C VAL A 30 1.56 -11.05 -28.47
N ALA A 31 0.64 -11.74 -29.14
CA ALA A 31 -0.76 -11.78 -28.72
C ALA A 31 -0.92 -12.44 -27.34
N ASP A 32 -0.20 -13.53 -27.09
CA ASP A 32 -0.18 -14.19 -25.78
C ASP A 32 0.41 -13.29 -24.69
N LEU A 33 1.48 -12.56 -24.99
CA LEU A 33 2.07 -11.59 -24.06
C LEU A 33 1.09 -10.47 -23.70
N TYR A 34 0.34 -9.95 -24.67
CA TYR A 34 -0.73 -8.97 -24.41
C TYR A 34 -1.84 -9.54 -23.51
N ARG A 35 -2.25 -10.78 -23.77
CA ARG A 35 -3.27 -11.46 -22.97
C ARG A 35 -2.80 -11.63 -21.53
N GLN A 36 -1.57 -12.09 -21.33
CA GLN A 36 -0.97 -12.23 -20.00
C GLN A 36 -0.85 -10.89 -19.29
N LEU A 37 -0.43 -9.83 -19.99
CA LEU A 37 -0.33 -8.49 -19.41
C LEU A 37 -1.70 -7.97 -18.96
N THR A 38 -2.75 -8.22 -19.74
CA THR A 38 -4.13 -7.85 -19.38
C THR A 38 -4.57 -8.54 -18.08
N VAL A 39 -4.25 -9.83 -17.92
CA VAL A 39 -4.52 -10.56 -16.68
C VAL A 39 -3.80 -9.94 -15.49
N VAL A 40 -2.51 -9.59 -15.65
CA VAL A 40 -1.73 -8.94 -14.60
C VAL A 40 -2.32 -7.59 -14.20
N VAL A 41 -2.72 -6.77 -15.18
CA VAL A 41 -3.37 -5.47 -14.93
C VAL A 41 -4.67 -5.66 -14.14
N ASN A 42 -5.53 -6.59 -14.56
CA ASN A 42 -6.79 -6.89 -13.86
C ASN A 42 -6.57 -7.35 -12.41
N ILE A 43 -5.53 -8.15 -12.16
CA ILE A 43 -5.19 -8.59 -10.79
C ILE A 43 -4.75 -7.38 -9.95
N LEU A 44 -3.90 -6.50 -10.51
CA LEU A 44 -3.43 -5.31 -9.80
C LEU A 44 -4.56 -4.34 -9.49
N GLU A 45 -5.51 -4.15 -10.40
CA GLU A 45 -6.70 -3.33 -10.16
C GLU A 45 -7.55 -3.89 -9.02
N LYS A 46 -7.78 -5.22 -8.99
CA LYS A 46 -8.51 -5.88 -7.90
C LYS A 46 -7.79 -5.72 -6.55
N ILE A 47 -6.47 -5.91 -6.53
CA ILE A 47 -5.65 -5.71 -5.31
C ILE A 47 -5.78 -4.25 -4.84
N TYR A 48 -5.73 -3.30 -5.75
CA TYR A 48 -5.89 -1.88 -5.43
C TYR A 48 -7.29 -1.55 -4.87
N SER A 49 -8.35 -2.15 -5.43
CA SER A 49 -9.72 -2.02 -4.90
C SER A 49 -9.81 -2.54 -3.47
N VAL A 50 -9.31 -3.75 -3.21
CA VAL A 50 -9.29 -4.35 -1.87
C VAL A 50 -8.51 -3.46 -0.89
N TYR A 51 -7.34 -2.95 -1.31
CA TYR A 51 -6.56 -2.04 -0.48
C TYR A 51 -7.32 -0.75 -0.15
N SER A 52 -8.00 -0.17 -1.14
CA SER A 52 -8.77 1.07 -0.97
C SER A 52 -10.00 0.86 -0.07
N GLU A 53 -10.67 -0.28 -0.20
CA GLU A 53 -11.79 -0.68 0.67
C GLU A 53 -11.31 -0.91 2.11
N LEU A 54 -10.17 -1.58 2.30
CA LEU A 54 -9.57 -1.77 3.63
C LEU A 54 -9.15 -0.44 4.26
N ASP A 55 -8.53 0.46 3.48
CA ASP A 55 -8.17 1.81 3.94
C ASP A 55 -9.41 2.60 4.36
N LEU A 56 -10.50 2.50 3.58
CA LEU A 56 -11.77 3.12 3.92
C LEU A 56 -12.35 2.53 5.20
N LEU A 57 -12.42 1.20 5.33
CA LEU A 57 -12.92 0.51 6.52
C LEU A 57 -12.14 0.88 7.77
N ILE A 58 -10.80 0.86 7.69
CA ILE A 58 -9.92 1.30 8.80
C ILE A 58 -10.25 2.74 9.17
N LYS A 59 -10.33 3.65 8.19
CA LYS A 59 -10.62 5.06 8.45
C LYS A 59 -12.04 5.28 8.97
N THR A 60 -13.04 4.52 8.55
CA THR A 60 -14.43 4.68 8.99
C THR A 60 -14.68 4.02 10.33
N ASP A 61 -14.30 2.77 10.54
CA ASP A 61 -14.52 2.05 11.80
C ASP A 61 -13.74 2.70 12.95
N LEU A 62 -12.53 3.19 12.69
CA LEU A 62 -11.74 3.86 13.73
C LEU A 62 -12.18 5.30 13.99
N ARG A 63 -12.84 5.97 13.04
CA ARG A 63 -13.50 7.28 13.28
C ARG A 63 -14.82 7.15 14.05
N LEU A 64 -15.46 5.99 13.98
CA LEU A 64 -16.78 5.75 14.55
C LEU A 64 -16.74 5.32 16.03
N GLU A 65 -15.59 4.93 16.60
CA GLU A 65 -15.46 4.70 18.04
C GLU A 65 -15.34 6.04 18.80
N PRO A 66 -16.35 6.45 19.59
CA PRO A 66 -16.27 7.66 20.40
C PRO A 66 -15.17 7.50 21.45
N GLY A 67 -14.12 8.30 21.36
CA GLY A 67 -12.96 8.26 22.26
C GLY A 67 -11.62 7.99 21.59
N LEU A 68 -11.59 7.62 20.30
CA LEU A 68 -10.35 7.36 19.57
C LEU A 68 -9.65 8.63 19.01
N TYR A 69 -10.12 9.83 19.37
CA TYR A 69 -9.46 11.11 19.08
C TYR A 69 -8.24 11.30 19.99
N ILE A 70 -7.29 10.37 19.92
CA ILE A 70 -6.00 10.51 20.56
C ILE A 70 -5.10 11.25 19.58
N GLU A 71 -4.59 12.41 20.01
CA GLU A 71 -3.61 13.15 19.23
C GLU A 71 -2.37 12.29 19.01
N ALA A 72 -1.84 12.33 17.79
CA ALA A 72 -0.56 11.70 17.50
C ALA A 72 0.52 12.26 18.45
N PRO A 73 1.52 11.44 18.83
CA PRO A 73 2.60 11.93 19.67
C PRO A 73 3.29 13.13 19.01
N GLN A 74 3.42 14.23 19.75
CA GLN A 74 4.01 15.49 19.25
C GLN A 74 5.53 15.38 19.03
N GLN A 75 6.17 14.42 19.70
CA GLN A 75 7.60 14.12 19.60
C GLN A 75 7.82 12.61 19.50
N PRO A 76 8.97 12.15 18.96
CA PRO A 76 9.32 10.74 18.97
C PRO A 76 9.35 10.17 20.39
N GLU A 77 8.55 9.14 20.64
CA GLU A 77 8.44 8.44 21.93
C GLU A 77 8.73 6.95 21.73
N LYS A 78 9.32 6.28 22.72
CA LYS A 78 9.53 4.83 22.66
C LYS A 78 8.18 4.13 22.58
N LEU A 79 8.04 3.19 21.64
CA LEU A 79 6.77 2.51 21.39
C LEU A 79 6.27 1.77 22.65
N SER A 80 7.18 1.16 23.41
CA SER A 80 6.83 0.48 24.66
C SER A 80 6.28 1.42 25.73
N GLU A 81 6.85 2.62 25.86
CA GLU A 81 6.39 3.63 26.83
C GLU A 81 5.04 4.21 26.40
N TYR A 82 4.89 4.49 25.11
CA TYR A 82 3.63 4.95 24.52
C TYR A 82 2.49 3.95 24.74
N LEU A 83 2.74 2.66 24.48
CA LEU A 83 1.79 1.57 24.71
C LEU A 83 1.34 1.48 26.18
N GLU A 84 2.28 1.59 27.11
CA GLU A 84 1.97 1.54 28.55
C GLU A 84 1.20 2.77 29.02
N ARG A 85 1.49 3.96 28.46
CA ARG A 85 0.69 5.16 28.73
C ARG A 85 -0.76 5.00 28.25
N LEU A 86 -0.96 4.51 27.02
CA LEU A 86 -2.30 4.27 26.48
C LEU A 86 -3.13 3.31 27.34
N LYS A 87 -2.53 2.22 27.83
CA LYS A 87 -3.20 1.30 28.75
C LYS A 87 -3.61 1.98 30.06
N LYS A 88 -2.74 2.82 30.63
CA LYS A 88 -3.03 3.56 31.87
C LYS A 88 -4.14 4.58 31.69
N GLU A 89 -4.26 5.16 30.51
CA GLU A 89 -5.31 6.09 30.13
C GLU A 89 -6.63 5.39 29.77
N GLY A 90 -6.66 4.06 29.78
CA GLY A 90 -7.86 3.26 29.52
C GLY A 90 -8.14 2.99 28.04
N TYR A 91 -7.20 3.30 27.15
CA TYR A 91 -7.30 3.02 25.72
C TYR A 91 -6.79 1.62 25.37
N ASP A 92 -7.33 1.05 24.28
CA ASP A 92 -6.76 -0.15 23.65
C ASP A 92 -5.56 0.26 22.78
N PRO A 93 -4.32 -0.06 23.18
CA PRO A 93 -3.14 0.41 22.47
C PRO A 93 -3.04 -0.12 21.04
N ASN A 94 -3.57 -1.32 20.78
CA ASN A 94 -3.54 -1.91 19.44
C ASN A 94 -4.44 -1.14 18.48
N LYS A 95 -5.63 -0.75 18.94
CA LYS A 95 -6.56 0.08 18.14
C LYS A 95 -5.98 1.45 17.86
N VAL A 96 -5.43 2.11 18.89
CA VAL A 96 -4.85 3.44 18.76
C VAL A 96 -3.66 3.43 17.79
N ILE A 97 -2.75 2.47 17.91
CA ILE A 97 -1.64 2.35 16.96
C ILE A 97 -2.13 2.06 15.55
N SER A 98 -3.10 1.15 15.40
CA SER A 98 -3.68 0.83 14.10
C SER A 98 -4.30 2.06 13.44
N TYR A 99 -4.95 2.92 14.23
CA TYR A 99 -5.47 4.20 13.76
C TYR A 99 -4.37 5.18 13.38
N LEU A 100 -3.40 5.43 14.25
CA LEU A 100 -2.36 6.43 13.99
C LEU A 100 -1.48 6.06 12.79
N LEU A 101 -1.19 4.77 12.60
CA LEU A 101 -0.45 4.28 11.45
C LEU A 101 -1.33 4.15 10.20
N GLY A 102 -2.58 3.68 10.34
CA GLY A 102 -3.51 3.48 9.24
C GLY A 102 -4.06 4.80 8.65
N THR A 103 -4.20 5.84 9.47
CA THR A 103 -4.55 7.19 9.03
C THR A 103 -3.34 8.03 8.63
N ASP A 104 -2.14 7.44 8.70
CA ASP A 104 -0.90 8.04 8.23
C ASP A 104 -0.49 9.32 8.97
N VAL A 105 -0.97 9.52 10.20
CA VAL A 105 -0.62 10.67 11.07
C VAL A 105 0.63 10.41 11.92
N ALA A 106 1.04 9.15 12.05
CA ALA A 106 2.26 8.73 12.72
C ALA A 106 3.02 7.67 11.91
N GLN A 107 4.30 7.48 12.23
CA GLN A 107 5.14 6.44 11.64
C GLN A 107 6.07 5.82 12.67
N ILE A 108 6.55 4.62 12.36
CA ILE A 108 7.50 3.89 13.20
C ILE A 108 8.93 4.16 12.74
N GLU A 109 9.82 4.39 13.68
CA GLU A 109 11.25 4.60 13.44
C GLU A 109 12.08 3.64 14.30
N LEU A 110 13.05 2.97 13.70
CA LEU A 110 14.02 2.16 14.43
C LEU A 110 15.26 3.01 14.74
N ARG A 111 15.60 3.16 16.02
CA ARG A 111 16.80 3.88 16.48
C ARG A 111 17.59 2.99 17.43
N ASN A 112 18.83 2.65 17.07
CA ASN A 112 19.73 1.85 17.92
C ASN A 112 19.11 0.53 18.44
N GLY A 113 18.29 -0.13 17.62
CA GLY A 113 17.60 -1.38 17.98
C GLY A 113 16.30 -1.20 18.77
N GLU A 114 15.94 0.03 19.13
CA GLU A 114 14.68 0.37 19.79
C GLU A 114 13.66 0.94 18.79
N ILE A 115 12.38 0.69 19.06
CA ILE A 115 11.27 1.11 18.20
C ILE A 115 10.63 2.36 18.80
N TYR A 116 10.52 3.41 17.99
CA TYR A 116 9.88 4.68 18.34
C TYR A 116 8.65 4.92 17.47
N ILE A 117 7.64 5.57 18.03
CA ILE A 117 6.54 6.16 17.29
C ILE A 117 6.76 7.68 17.23
N LYS A 118 6.60 8.26 16.05
CA LYS A 118 6.76 9.71 15.83
C LYS A 118 5.65 10.25 14.93
N PRO A 119 5.36 11.56 14.98
CA PRO A 119 4.40 12.14 14.06
C PRO A 119 4.93 12.06 12.63
N LYS A 120 4.02 11.91 11.68
CA LYS A 120 4.33 12.06 10.26
C LYS A 120 4.19 13.55 9.93
N VAL A 121 5.34 14.21 9.70
CA VAL A 121 5.41 15.62 9.27
C VAL A 121 4.92 15.74 7.83
#